data_AF-A0A2E6WCG0-F1
#
_entry.id   AF-A0A2E6WCG0-F1
#
_cell.length_a   1.000
_cell.length_b   1.000
_cell.length_c   1.000
_cell.angle_alpha   90.00
_cell.angle_beta   90.00
_cell.angle_gamma   90.00
#
_symmetry.space_group_name_H-M   'P 1'
#
loop_
_entity.id
_entity.type
_entity.pdbx_description
1 polymer ?
#
loop_
_entity_poly.entity_id
_entity_poly.type
_entity_poly.pdbx_seq_one_letter_code
_entity_poly.pdbx_strand_id
1 'polypeptide(L)'
;MKQITFGTFCIAIALSVVFPLEGARPEKERDDWGKITKAKPEFYAAGDVSNSHVQLTKEWYEIAASAWGNYGPLEFWIVGSDVEAARRMDKEYCRVRKSKDAGYDVSACAKRDYNFVKYATEGNAGLNTQRNEHNKWSGFIVTMASRNPGPHEEDYKTVTLHEYFHVYQHAHIFSRKHAERESRTQTNPWWIEGGAEYMAQLLYSRQEGVREGYLNEKMERKLRALSDLEAGVSIRDIPYGERGHVGYSLGAWFVAYVIHKSDEHTYLVKFHKDLNKLGFEGSFLKHFGASSDDLLKEFHEEFLKRSLPDMLKILPPG
;
A
#
# COMPACT_ATOMS: atom_id res chain seq x y z
N MET A 1 -1.93 -12.28 -98.09
CA MET A 1 -0.66 -11.75 -97.54
C MET A 1 -1.01 -11.00 -96.26
N LYS A 2 -0.16 -11.11 -95.23
CA LYS A 2 -0.33 -10.64 -93.83
C LYS A 2 -0.89 -9.22 -93.68
N GLN A 3 -1.32 -8.91 -92.44
CA GLN A 3 -1.43 -7.59 -91.76
C GLN A 3 -2.86 -7.07 -91.59
N ILE A 4 -3.29 -6.43 -90.49
CA ILE A 4 -2.74 -6.10 -89.16
C ILE A 4 -3.99 -5.90 -88.29
N THR A 5 -4.01 -6.45 -87.09
CA THR A 5 -5.04 -6.14 -86.07
C THR A 5 -4.61 -4.87 -85.33
N PHE A 6 -5.38 -3.79 -85.43
CA PHE A 6 -5.26 -2.62 -84.56
C PHE A 6 -6.24 -2.79 -83.39
N GLY A 7 -5.70 -3.00 -82.19
CA GLY A 7 -6.47 -3.02 -80.95
C GLY A 7 -6.78 -1.60 -80.50
N THR A 8 -8.06 -1.31 -80.27
CA THR A 8 -8.55 -0.09 -79.65
C THR A 8 -8.16 -0.07 -78.18
N PHE A 9 -7.32 0.89 -77.78
CA PHE A 9 -7.02 1.19 -76.38
C PHE A 9 -8.20 1.94 -75.75
N CYS A 10 -9.01 1.27 -74.93
CA CYS A 10 -9.89 1.95 -73.97
C CYS A 10 -9.08 2.24 -72.70
N ILE A 11 -8.79 3.51 -72.43
CA ILE A 11 -8.27 3.97 -71.14
C ILE A 11 -9.42 3.91 -70.14
N ALA A 12 -9.45 2.88 -69.30
CA ALA A 12 -10.30 2.85 -68.11
C ALA A 12 -9.58 3.62 -66.99
N ILE A 13 -10.10 4.80 -66.64
CA ILE A 13 -9.68 5.53 -65.44
C ILE A 13 -10.26 4.78 -64.25
N ALA A 14 -9.44 3.96 -63.59
CA ALA A 14 -9.78 3.38 -62.30
C ALA A 14 -9.66 4.47 -61.22
N LEU A 15 -10.79 5.00 -60.77
CA LEU A 15 -10.86 5.73 -59.51
C LEU A 15 -10.58 4.75 -58.37
N SER A 16 -9.34 4.73 -57.89
CA SER A 16 -8.96 4.06 -56.65
C SER A 16 -9.61 4.81 -55.48
N VAL A 17 -10.71 4.25 -54.96
CA VAL A 17 -11.27 4.64 -53.67
C VAL A 17 -10.28 4.16 -52.61
N VAL A 18 -9.46 5.08 -52.11
CA VAL A 18 -8.62 4.83 -50.94
C VAL A 18 -9.54 4.80 -49.73
N PHE A 19 -9.90 3.61 -49.26
CA PHE A 19 -10.47 3.47 -47.92
C PHE A 19 -9.39 3.89 -46.92
N PRO A 20 -9.70 4.77 -45.95
CA PRO A 20 -8.77 5.02 -44.87
C PRO A 20 -8.49 3.69 -44.19
N LEU A 21 -7.22 3.31 -44.07
CA LEU A 21 -6.82 2.28 -43.13
C LEU A 21 -7.30 2.73 -41.76
N GLU A 22 -8.35 2.08 -41.27
CA GLU A 22 -8.82 2.23 -39.90
C GLU A 22 -7.62 1.90 -39.01
N GLY A 23 -6.97 2.95 -38.50
CA GLY A 23 -5.85 2.83 -37.61
C GLY A 23 -6.26 1.90 -36.48
N ALA A 24 -5.46 0.86 -36.25
CA ALA A 24 -5.63 0.00 -35.09
C ALA A 24 -5.83 0.90 -33.86
N ARG A 25 -7.01 0.83 -33.24
CA ARG A 25 -7.24 1.50 -31.97
C ARG A 25 -6.10 1.07 -31.05
N PRO A 26 -5.40 2.00 -30.37
CA PRO A 26 -4.39 1.62 -29.40
C PRO A 26 -5.06 0.64 -28.44
N GLU A 27 -4.48 -0.56 -28.37
CA GLU A 27 -4.92 -1.59 -27.44
C GLU A 27 -4.98 -0.92 -26.07
N LYS A 28 -6.18 -0.84 -25.49
CA LYS A 28 -6.39 -0.23 -24.18
C LYS A 28 -5.48 -1.00 -23.23
N GLU A 29 -4.38 -0.37 -22.79
CA GLU A 29 -3.40 -0.98 -21.88
C GLU A 29 -4.17 -1.75 -20.80
N ARG A 30 -3.89 -3.05 -20.74
CA ARG A 30 -4.58 -3.93 -19.80
C ARG A 30 -4.23 -3.47 -18.40
N ASP A 31 -5.22 -2.94 -17.69
CA ASP A 31 -5.07 -2.52 -16.30
C ASP A 31 -4.95 -3.77 -15.42
N ASP A 32 -3.70 -4.17 -15.14
CA ASP A 32 -3.37 -5.34 -14.33
C ASP A 32 -3.29 -5.02 -12.82
N TRP A 33 -3.82 -3.85 -12.40
CA TRP A 33 -3.92 -3.48 -11.00
C TRP A 33 -4.62 -4.55 -10.15
N GLY A 34 -4.09 -4.78 -8.95
CA GLY A 34 -4.63 -5.77 -8.00
C GLY A 34 -4.36 -7.23 -8.38
N LYS A 35 -3.54 -7.50 -9.40
CA LYS A 35 -3.08 -8.86 -9.71
C LYS A 35 -1.68 -9.10 -9.14
N ILE A 36 -1.45 -10.32 -8.67
CA ILE A 36 -0.11 -10.77 -8.30
C ILE A 36 0.79 -10.74 -9.54
N THR A 37 1.99 -10.17 -9.40
CA THR A 37 2.96 -10.03 -10.47
C THR A 37 4.25 -10.79 -10.19
N LYS A 38 4.96 -11.17 -11.25
CA LYS A 38 6.33 -11.70 -11.19
C LYS A 38 7.38 -10.60 -11.34
N ALA A 39 6.96 -9.37 -11.63
CA ALA A 39 7.87 -8.23 -11.72
C ALA A 39 8.53 -7.99 -10.35
N LYS A 40 9.84 -7.77 -10.37
CA LYS A 40 10.60 -7.43 -9.17
C LYS A 40 10.43 -5.93 -8.88
N PRO A 41 10.38 -5.52 -7.60
CA PRO A 41 10.40 -4.11 -7.26
C PRO A 41 11.74 -3.47 -7.58
N GLU A 42 11.71 -2.17 -7.80
CA GLU A 42 12.89 -1.34 -7.98
C GLU A 42 13.35 -0.80 -6.63
N PHE A 43 14.66 -0.77 -6.37
CA PHE A 43 15.23 -0.23 -5.14
C PHE A 43 16.17 0.92 -5.48
N TYR A 44 15.90 2.07 -4.88
CA TYR A 44 16.71 3.28 -4.93
C TYR A 44 17.19 3.60 -3.52
N ALA A 45 18.47 3.92 -3.36
CA ALA A 45 19.07 4.20 -2.06
C ALA A 45 19.90 5.48 -2.10
N ALA A 46 19.86 6.27 -1.02
CA ALA A 46 20.73 7.43 -0.86
C ALA A 46 22.21 6.99 -0.75
N GLY A 47 23.14 7.88 -1.09
CA GLY A 47 24.57 7.54 -1.17
C GLY A 47 25.23 7.15 0.16
N ASP A 48 24.58 7.43 1.29
CA ASP A 48 25.00 7.08 2.65
C ASP A 48 24.33 5.79 3.16
N VAL A 49 23.43 5.17 2.39
CA VAL A 49 22.78 3.91 2.74
C VAL A 49 23.69 2.75 2.36
N SER A 50 24.03 1.90 3.35
CA SER A 50 24.88 0.73 3.14
C SER A 50 24.18 -0.35 2.30
N ASN A 51 24.97 -1.15 1.58
CA ASN A 51 24.43 -2.30 0.84
C ASN A 51 23.69 -3.30 1.74
N SER A 52 24.19 -3.53 2.97
CA SER A 52 23.53 -4.40 3.94
C SER A 52 22.14 -3.90 4.33
N HIS A 53 21.95 -2.58 4.40
CA HIS A 53 20.65 -1.99 4.65
C HIS A 53 19.70 -2.25 3.46
N VAL A 54 20.15 -2.00 2.23
CA VAL A 54 19.33 -2.31 1.04
C VAL A 54 18.92 -3.78 0.99
N GLN A 55 19.82 -4.70 1.35
CA GLN A 55 19.51 -6.13 1.40
C GLN A 55 18.54 -6.49 2.52
N LEU A 56 18.64 -5.84 3.69
CA LEU A 56 17.66 -6.00 4.76
C LEU A 56 16.26 -5.59 4.29
N THR A 57 16.10 -4.43 3.63
CA THR A 57 14.79 -4.01 3.11
C THR A 57 14.25 -5.01 2.07
N LYS A 58 15.10 -5.56 1.21
CA LYS A 58 14.72 -6.60 0.24
C LYS A 58 14.25 -7.88 0.91
N GLU A 59 14.98 -8.36 1.91
CA GLU A 59 14.62 -9.56 2.66
C GLU A 59 13.23 -9.43 3.30
N TRP A 60 12.97 -8.32 3.98
CA TRP A 60 11.67 -8.11 4.64
C TRP A 60 10.53 -7.85 3.64
N TYR A 61 10.82 -7.22 2.50
CA TYR A 61 9.89 -7.18 1.37
C TYR A 61 9.58 -8.60 0.86
N GLU A 62 10.57 -9.47 0.68
CA GLU A 62 10.38 -10.82 0.15
C GLU A 62 9.53 -11.68 1.10
N ILE A 63 9.72 -11.54 2.42
CA ILE A 63 8.87 -12.15 3.45
C ILE A 63 7.42 -11.67 3.29
N ALA A 64 7.21 -10.34 3.19
CA ALA A 64 5.89 -9.75 3.06
C ALA A 64 5.17 -10.17 1.77
N ALA A 65 5.88 -10.13 0.64
CA ALA A 65 5.38 -10.53 -0.67
C ALA A 65 5.06 -12.02 -0.74
N SER A 66 5.80 -12.87 -0.02
CA SER A 66 5.51 -14.30 0.10
C SER A 66 4.25 -14.54 0.92
N ALA A 67 4.04 -13.77 2.00
CA ALA A 67 2.89 -13.91 2.89
C ALA A 67 1.59 -13.37 2.28
N TRP A 68 1.64 -12.21 1.61
CA TRP A 68 0.43 -11.51 1.18
C TRP A 68 0.27 -11.43 -0.34
N GLY A 69 1.26 -11.89 -1.11
CA GLY A 69 1.31 -11.79 -2.57
C GLY A 69 2.13 -10.61 -3.05
N ASN A 70 2.79 -10.76 -4.19
CA ASN A 70 3.62 -9.73 -4.80
C ASN A 70 2.80 -8.78 -5.69
N TYR A 71 2.66 -7.51 -5.30
CA TYR A 71 1.91 -6.50 -6.05
C TYR A 71 2.82 -5.37 -6.54
N GLY A 72 2.52 -4.84 -7.73
CA GLY A 72 3.33 -3.79 -8.34
C GLY A 72 2.65 -3.15 -9.56
N PRO A 73 3.35 -2.25 -10.28
CA PRO A 73 4.75 -1.85 -10.08
C PRO A 73 5.05 -1.27 -8.69
N LEU A 74 6.18 -1.65 -8.09
CA LEU A 74 6.57 -1.25 -6.74
C LEU A 74 8.01 -0.71 -6.72
N GLU A 75 8.20 0.37 -5.97
CA GLU A 75 9.50 1.01 -5.77
C GLU A 75 9.75 1.20 -4.29
N PHE A 76 10.97 0.90 -3.84
CA PHE A 76 11.49 1.28 -2.54
C PHE A 76 12.51 2.40 -2.69
N TRP A 77 12.32 3.47 -1.93
CA TRP A 77 13.21 4.61 -1.81
C TRP A 77 13.78 4.64 -0.39
N ILE A 78 15.01 4.15 -0.23
CA ILE A 78 15.68 4.01 1.07
C ILE A 78 16.54 5.25 1.32
N VAL A 79 16.15 6.03 2.31
CA VAL A 79 16.75 7.32 2.64
C VAL A 79 17.66 7.16 3.85
N GLY A 80 18.91 7.60 3.73
CA GLY A 80 19.87 7.65 4.81
C GLY A 80 19.60 8.75 5.84
N SER A 81 20.63 9.21 6.51
CA SER A 81 20.58 10.33 7.46
C SER A 81 21.33 11.57 6.97
N ASP A 82 22.13 11.44 5.90
CA ASP A 82 22.83 12.54 5.25
C ASP A 82 21.86 13.39 4.41
N VAL A 83 21.69 14.65 4.82
CA VAL A 83 20.80 15.62 4.17
C VAL A 83 21.21 15.91 2.73
N GLU A 84 22.50 15.98 2.41
CA GLU A 84 22.96 16.25 1.05
C GLU A 84 22.77 15.02 0.14
N ALA A 85 22.94 13.82 0.68
CA ALA A 85 22.61 12.57 -0.02
C ALA A 85 21.11 12.50 -0.32
N ALA A 86 20.26 12.86 0.64
CA ALA A 86 18.82 12.96 0.45
C ALA A 86 18.44 14.00 -0.62
N ARG A 87 19.06 15.19 -0.63
CA ARG A 87 18.86 16.20 -1.70
C ARG A 87 19.27 15.70 -3.08
N ARG A 88 20.32 14.90 -3.19
CA ARG A 88 20.71 14.26 -4.46
C ARG A 88 19.67 13.22 -4.88
N MET A 89 19.18 12.42 -3.95
CA MET A 89 18.13 11.43 -4.18
C MET A 89 16.81 12.08 -4.61
N ASP A 90 16.47 13.26 -4.09
CA ASP A 90 15.31 14.05 -4.52
C ASP A 90 15.37 14.38 -6.02
N LYS A 91 16.54 14.79 -6.51
CA LYS A 91 16.76 15.06 -7.94
C LYS A 91 16.59 13.81 -8.78
N GLU A 92 17.12 12.67 -8.33
CA GLU A 92 16.95 11.40 -9.04
C GLU A 92 15.49 10.94 -9.04
N TYR A 93 14.75 11.11 -7.94
CA TYR A 93 13.31 10.83 -7.90
C TYR A 93 12.55 11.58 -8.98
N CYS A 94 12.76 12.88 -9.11
CA CYS A 94 12.11 13.67 -10.15
C CYS A 94 12.53 13.23 -11.56
N ARG A 95 13.80 12.81 -11.76
CA ARG A 95 14.27 12.25 -13.04
C ARG A 95 13.57 10.95 -13.38
N VAL A 96 13.43 10.02 -12.41
CA VAL A 96 12.73 8.74 -12.60
C VAL A 96 11.24 8.99 -12.86
N ARG A 97 10.59 9.92 -12.15
CA ARG A 97 9.20 10.29 -12.45
C ARG A 97 9.06 10.79 -13.90
N LYS A 98 9.97 11.67 -14.35
CA LYS A 98 9.99 12.19 -15.73
C LYS A 98 10.24 11.11 -16.78
N SER A 99 11.07 10.11 -16.49
CA SER A 99 11.29 9.00 -17.42
C SER A 99 10.10 8.06 -17.52
N LYS A 100 9.35 7.88 -16.42
CA LYS A 100 8.13 7.03 -16.40
C LYS A 100 6.90 7.74 -16.95
N ASP A 101 6.84 9.07 -16.81
CA ASP A 101 5.82 9.91 -17.43
C ASP A 101 6.46 11.16 -18.03
N ALA A 102 6.57 11.18 -19.36
CA ALA A 102 7.13 12.31 -20.10
C ALA A 102 6.35 13.62 -19.87
N GLY A 103 5.09 13.57 -19.42
CA GLY A 103 4.28 14.72 -19.05
C GLY A 103 4.55 15.24 -17.63
N TYR A 104 5.33 14.53 -16.81
CA TYR A 104 5.55 14.88 -15.41
C TYR A 104 6.28 16.23 -15.26
N ASP A 105 5.80 17.07 -14.35
CA ASP A 105 6.40 18.38 -14.05
C ASP A 105 7.52 18.25 -13.02
N VAL A 106 8.76 18.33 -13.51
CA VAL A 106 9.97 18.28 -12.69
C VAL A 106 10.10 19.50 -11.78
N SER A 107 9.59 20.66 -12.19
CA SER A 107 9.66 21.90 -11.41
C SER A 107 8.74 21.84 -10.20
N ALA A 108 7.54 21.28 -10.37
CA ALA A 108 6.63 20.98 -9.25
C ALA A 108 7.22 19.90 -8.34
N CYS A 109 7.80 18.84 -8.91
CA CYS A 109 8.43 17.76 -8.14
C CYS A 109 9.55 18.26 -7.20
N ALA A 110 10.38 19.18 -7.67
CA ALA A 110 11.46 19.77 -6.88
C ALA A 110 10.96 20.59 -5.67
N LYS A 111 9.68 20.97 -5.64
CA LYS A 111 9.02 21.75 -4.59
C LYS A 111 8.06 20.91 -3.73
N ARG A 112 8.13 19.57 -3.80
CA ARG A 112 7.27 18.68 -3.03
C ARG A 112 7.47 18.87 -1.51
N ASP A 113 6.36 18.94 -0.77
CA ASP A 113 6.37 19.16 0.68
C ASP A 113 6.99 17.99 1.45
N TYR A 114 6.62 16.76 1.10
CA TYR A 114 7.22 15.55 1.67
C TYR A 114 8.37 15.09 0.78
N ASN A 115 9.55 15.69 0.97
CA ASN A 115 10.78 15.36 0.26
C ASN A 115 11.69 14.41 1.06
N PHE A 116 12.77 13.90 0.43
CA PHE A 116 13.65 12.96 1.12
C PHE A 116 14.51 13.62 2.20
N VAL A 117 14.76 14.93 2.12
CA VAL A 117 15.41 15.66 3.22
C VAL A 117 14.61 15.51 4.52
N LYS A 118 13.29 15.62 4.45
CA LYS A 118 12.42 15.43 5.62
C LYS A 118 12.58 14.03 6.22
N TYR A 119 12.59 12.99 5.38
CA TYR A 119 12.84 11.60 5.84
C TYR A 119 14.23 11.43 6.47
N ALA A 120 15.28 12.06 5.90
CA ALA A 120 16.62 12.03 6.49
C ALA A 120 16.71 12.75 7.84
N THR A 121 15.91 13.80 8.05
CA THR A 121 15.91 14.58 9.29
C THR A 121 14.98 14.05 10.36
N GLU A 122 13.81 13.52 9.99
CA GLU A 122 12.73 13.16 10.90
C GLU A 122 12.57 11.63 11.05
N GLY A 123 13.05 10.83 10.10
CA GLY A 123 12.82 9.38 10.06
C GLY A 123 11.50 9.01 9.38
N ASN A 124 10.84 7.97 9.92
CA ASN A 124 9.60 7.38 9.44
C ASN A 124 9.70 6.59 8.12
N ALA A 125 8.60 5.94 7.79
CA ALA A 125 8.36 5.32 6.50
C ALA A 125 6.98 5.77 5.98
N GLY A 126 6.69 5.45 4.73
CA GLY A 126 5.37 5.73 4.18
C GLY A 126 5.18 5.22 2.76
N LEU A 127 3.95 4.81 2.48
CA LEU A 127 3.47 4.47 1.15
C LEU A 127 2.89 5.71 0.44
N ASN A 128 3.33 5.91 -0.79
CA ASN A 128 2.67 6.76 -1.77
C ASN A 128 2.08 5.89 -2.89
N THR A 129 0.75 5.71 -2.84
CA THR A 129 0.00 5.00 -3.88
C THR A 129 -0.28 5.93 -5.06
N GLN A 130 0.38 5.65 -6.19
CA GLN A 130 0.09 6.29 -7.46
C GLN A 130 -1.03 5.53 -8.16
N ARG A 131 -2.26 5.98 -7.94
CA ARG A 131 -3.46 5.52 -8.64
C ARG A 131 -4.35 6.74 -8.74
N ASN A 132 -4.59 7.32 -9.90
CA ASN A 132 -5.56 8.42 -10.02
C ASN A 132 -6.07 8.54 -11.46
N GLU A 133 -7.06 9.41 -11.66
CA GLU A 133 -7.76 9.57 -12.94
C GLU A 133 -6.93 10.30 -14.00
N HIS A 134 -5.87 11.01 -13.59
CA HIS A 134 -5.11 11.90 -14.48
C HIS A 134 -3.70 11.39 -14.81
N ASN A 135 -3.17 10.46 -14.01
CA ASN A 135 -1.84 9.90 -14.20
C ASN A 135 -1.90 8.72 -15.17
N LYS A 136 -0.95 8.72 -16.11
CA LYS A 136 -0.75 7.61 -17.04
C LYS A 136 -0.16 6.40 -16.33
N TRP A 137 0.74 6.63 -15.38
CA TRP A 137 1.36 5.58 -14.57
C TRP A 137 0.56 5.29 -13.29
N SER A 138 0.49 4.02 -12.92
CA SER A 138 0.04 3.58 -11.59
C SER A 138 1.05 2.64 -10.97
N GLY A 139 1.25 2.75 -9.66
CA GLY A 139 2.17 1.92 -8.90
C GLY A 139 2.24 2.32 -7.44
N PHE A 140 3.18 1.72 -6.73
CA PHE A 140 3.42 1.91 -5.31
C PHE A 140 4.83 2.44 -5.09
N ILE A 141 4.97 3.43 -4.23
CA ILE A 141 6.25 4.03 -3.88
C ILE A 141 6.37 3.99 -2.35
N VAL A 142 7.16 3.06 -1.83
CA VAL A 142 7.45 2.96 -0.40
C VAL A 142 8.73 3.74 -0.13
N THR A 143 8.68 4.66 0.84
CA THR A 143 9.88 5.36 1.34
C THR A 143 10.23 4.82 2.72
N MET A 144 11.50 4.46 2.92
CA MET A 144 12.00 3.96 4.21
C MET A 144 13.17 4.83 4.67
N ALA A 145 13.04 5.55 5.78
CA ALA A 145 14.17 6.27 6.37
C ALA A 145 15.06 5.36 7.23
N SER A 146 16.32 5.75 7.38
CA SER A 146 17.32 5.04 8.20
C SER A 146 17.43 5.58 9.63
N ARG A 147 16.68 6.63 9.96
CA ARG A 147 16.88 7.41 11.20
C ARG A 147 16.01 6.95 12.35
N ASN A 148 14.75 6.62 12.10
CA ASN A 148 13.79 6.23 13.14
C ASN A 148 12.61 5.45 12.53
N PRO A 149 12.56 4.11 12.67
CA PRO A 149 13.65 3.26 13.16
C PRO A 149 14.80 3.17 12.15
N GLY A 150 16.02 2.91 12.62
CA GLY A 150 17.17 2.59 11.79
C GLY A 150 17.36 1.10 11.53
N PRO A 151 18.21 0.71 10.56
CA PRO A 151 18.35 -0.69 10.12
C PRO A 151 18.87 -1.68 11.18
N HIS A 152 19.44 -1.17 12.28
CA HIS A 152 19.90 -1.99 13.39
C HIS A 152 18.79 -2.25 14.44
N GLU A 153 17.68 -1.53 14.33
CA GLU A 153 16.54 -1.68 15.23
C GLU A 153 15.60 -2.76 14.70
N GLU A 154 15.09 -3.58 15.61
CA GLU A 154 14.07 -4.59 15.29
C GLU A 154 12.86 -3.96 14.59
N ASP A 155 12.44 -2.78 15.04
CA ASP A 155 11.25 -2.11 14.52
C ASP A 155 11.36 -1.78 13.03
N TYR A 156 12.57 -1.60 12.47
CA TYR A 156 12.76 -1.37 11.03
C TYR A 156 12.18 -2.51 10.17
N LYS A 157 12.34 -3.75 10.65
CA LYS A 157 11.83 -4.95 10.00
C LYS A 157 10.30 -4.93 9.96
N THR A 158 9.68 -4.66 11.11
CA THR A 158 8.22 -4.56 11.21
C THR A 158 7.65 -3.38 10.44
N VAL A 159 8.34 -2.23 10.39
CA VAL A 159 7.92 -1.08 9.58
C VAL A 159 7.99 -1.40 8.08
N THR A 160 8.99 -2.16 7.64
CA THR A 160 9.04 -2.63 6.24
C THR A 160 7.82 -3.51 5.91
N LEU A 161 7.43 -4.39 6.82
CA LEU A 161 6.21 -5.19 6.69
C LEU A 161 4.95 -4.32 6.71
N HIS A 162 4.87 -3.31 7.60
CA HIS A 162 3.76 -2.37 7.72
C HIS A 162 3.51 -1.64 6.40
N GLU A 163 4.54 -1.02 5.84
CA GLU A 163 4.41 -0.29 4.57
C GLU A 163 4.03 -1.21 3.40
N TYR A 164 4.56 -2.43 3.38
CA TYR A 164 4.16 -3.40 2.37
C TYR A 164 2.71 -3.89 2.59
N PHE A 165 2.21 -3.93 3.82
CA PHE A 165 0.81 -4.24 4.07
C PHE A 165 -0.11 -3.16 3.50
N HIS A 166 0.30 -1.88 3.51
CA HIS A 166 -0.42 -0.85 2.78
C HIS A 166 -0.44 -1.09 1.27
N VAL A 167 0.65 -1.60 0.68
CA VAL A 167 0.68 -2.02 -0.73
C VAL A 167 -0.39 -3.08 -0.98
N TYR A 168 -0.46 -4.08 -0.11
CA TYR A 168 -1.49 -5.12 -0.15
C TYR A 168 -2.90 -4.54 -0.06
N GLN A 169 -3.19 -3.70 0.93
CA GLN A 169 -4.51 -3.08 1.12
C GLN A 169 -4.92 -2.26 -0.11
N HIS A 170 -4.03 -1.41 -0.63
CA HIS A 170 -4.32 -0.56 -1.79
C HIS A 170 -4.38 -1.31 -3.12
N ALA A 171 -3.64 -2.41 -3.27
CA ALA A 171 -3.74 -3.26 -4.45
C ALA A 171 -5.15 -3.84 -4.62
N HIS A 172 -5.88 -4.05 -3.52
CA HIS A 172 -7.26 -4.53 -3.55
C HIS A 172 -8.30 -3.42 -3.80
N ILE A 173 -7.89 -2.18 -4.09
CA ILE A 173 -8.80 -1.06 -4.39
C ILE A 173 -8.56 -0.62 -5.84
N PHE A 174 -9.51 -0.95 -6.72
CA PHE A 174 -9.28 -0.83 -8.18
C PHE A 174 -9.56 0.58 -8.70
N SER A 175 -10.38 1.36 -8.00
CA SER A 175 -10.82 2.66 -8.49
C SER A 175 -9.68 3.68 -8.60
N ARG A 176 -9.71 4.45 -9.68
CA ARG A 176 -8.87 5.63 -9.86
C ARG A 176 -9.43 6.87 -9.18
N LYS A 177 -10.72 6.87 -8.83
CA LYS A 177 -11.40 7.99 -8.17
C LYS A 177 -10.96 8.09 -6.71
N HIS A 178 -10.47 9.27 -6.31
CA HIS A 178 -9.94 9.50 -4.96
C HIS A 178 -10.98 9.19 -3.88
N ALA A 179 -12.16 9.80 -3.97
CA ALA A 179 -13.24 9.61 -3.00
C ALA A 179 -13.68 8.15 -2.86
N GLU A 180 -13.68 7.39 -3.98
CA GLU A 180 -14.01 5.97 -3.91
C GLU A 180 -12.92 5.20 -3.16
N ARG A 181 -11.63 5.47 -3.42
CA ARG A 181 -10.53 4.82 -2.70
C ARG A 181 -10.56 5.13 -1.21
N GLU A 182 -10.72 6.39 -0.83
CA GLU A 182 -10.80 6.79 0.58
C GLU A 182 -11.96 6.07 1.30
N SER A 183 -13.11 5.94 0.65
CA SER A 183 -14.25 5.22 1.22
C SER A 183 -14.00 3.72 1.44
N ARG A 184 -12.97 3.13 0.81
CA ARG A 184 -12.61 1.71 1.00
C ARG A 184 -11.60 1.51 2.13
N THR A 185 -10.83 2.53 2.48
CA THR A 185 -9.80 2.46 3.53
C THR A 185 -10.25 3.06 4.85
N GLN A 186 -11.37 3.79 4.85
CA GLN A 186 -11.81 4.69 5.91
C GLN A 186 -10.88 5.91 6.04
N THR A 187 -11.44 7.04 6.44
CA THR A 187 -10.71 8.32 6.54
C THR A 187 -9.74 8.36 7.72
N ASN A 188 -10.10 7.68 8.81
CA ASN A 188 -9.33 7.69 10.06
C ASN A 188 -8.49 6.42 10.20
N PRO A 189 -7.37 6.46 10.94
CA PRO A 189 -6.33 5.42 10.91
C PRO A 189 -6.75 4.05 11.46
N TRP A 190 -7.81 3.97 12.25
CA TRP A 190 -8.21 2.76 12.99
C TRP A 190 -8.26 1.46 12.15
N TRP A 191 -8.64 1.56 10.88
CA TRP A 191 -8.73 0.40 10.00
C TRP A 191 -7.46 0.18 9.18
N ILE A 192 -7.04 1.18 8.41
CA ILE A 192 -5.93 1.02 7.45
C ILE A 192 -4.59 0.88 8.18
N GLU A 193 -4.31 1.77 9.14
CA GLU A 193 -3.09 1.74 9.95
C GLU A 193 -3.17 0.64 11.01
N GLY A 194 -4.33 0.48 11.66
CA GLY A 194 -4.54 -0.62 12.59
C GLY A 194 -4.30 -1.99 11.94
N GLY A 195 -4.74 -2.17 10.69
CA GLY A 195 -4.49 -3.36 9.90
C GLY A 195 -3.01 -3.59 9.60
N ALA A 196 -2.32 -2.55 9.13
CA ALA A 196 -0.89 -2.63 8.84
C ALA A 196 -0.07 -2.93 10.11
N GLU A 197 -0.39 -2.26 11.22
CA GLU A 197 0.24 -2.48 12.52
C GLU A 197 0.06 -3.93 13.00
N TYR A 198 -1.17 -4.43 13.04
CA TYR A 198 -1.42 -5.79 13.53
C TYR A 198 -0.80 -6.85 12.62
N MET A 199 -1.02 -6.75 11.31
CA MET A 199 -0.56 -7.77 10.37
C MET A 199 0.96 -7.80 10.25
N ALA A 200 1.64 -6.66 10.34
CA ALA A 200 3.09 -6.60 10.38
C ALA A 200 3.65 -7.28 11.64
N GLN A 201 3.11 -6.97 12.83
CA GLN A 201 3.57 -7.57 14.07
C GLN A 201 3.28 -9.07 14.13
N LEU A 202 2.13 -9.52 13.61
CA LEU A 202 1.77 -10.93 13.53
C LEU A 202 2.66 -11.70 12.55
N LEU A 203 2.96 -11.13 11.38
CA LEU A 203 3.85 -11.79 10.44
C LEU A 203 5.28 -11.86 10.99
N TYR A 204 5.76 -10.77 11.61
CA TYR A 204 7.07 -10.75 12.26
C TYR A 204 7.17 -11.80 13.37
N SER A 205 6.15 -11.92 14.23
CA SER A 205 6.17 -12.89 15.34
C SER A 205 6.27 -14.34 14.90
N ARG A 206 5.95 -14.65 13.63
CA ARG A 206 6.02 -15.99 13.05
C ARG A 206 7.37 -16.32 12.41
N GLN A 207 8.31 -15.38 12.36
CA GLN A 207 9.60 -15.59 11.72
C GLN A 207 10.57 -16.37 12.63
N GLU A 208 11.45 -17.15 12.01
CA GLU A 208 12.47 -17.91 12.73
C GLU A 208 13.38 -16.97 13.56
N GLY A 209 13.67 -17.37 14.79
CA GLY A 209 14.52 -16.60 15.71
C GLY A 209 13.81 -15.46 16.44
N VAL A 210 12.53 -15.19 16.15
CA VAL A 210 11.72 -14.29 16.98
C VAL A 210 11.30 -15.02 18.25
N ARG A 211 11.44 -14.34 19.40
CA ARG A 211 11.19 -14.92 20.72
C ARG A 211 9.70 -15.19 20.96
N GLU A 212 9.43 -16.25 21.71
CA GLU A 212 8.10 -16.55 22.23
C GLU A 212 7.53 -15.35 23.00
N GLY A 213 6.23 -15.10 22.82
CA GLY A 213 5.53 -13.99 23.47
C GLY A 213 5.82 -12.59 22.90
N TYR A 214 6.59 -12.49 21.80
CA TYR A 214 6.84 -11.22 21.11
C TYR A 214 5.54 -10.46 20.78
N LEU A 215 4.57 -11.13 20.16
CA LEU A 215 3.32 -10.51 19.74
C LEU A 215 2.52 -10.01 20.95
N ASN A 216 2.44 -10.82 22.02
CA ASN A 216 1.77 -10.45 23.26
C ASN A 216 2.36 -9.16 23.84
N GLU A 217 3.70 -9.06 23.89
CA GLU A 217 4.36 -7.86 24.41
C GLU A 217 4.09 -6.62 23.55
N LYS A 218 4.17 -6.73 22.22
CA LYS A 218 3.92 -5.60 21.32
C LYS A 218 2.46 -5.14 21.40
N MET A 219 1.51 -6.09 21.45
CA MET A 219 0.09 -5.77 21.59
C MET A 219 -0.22 -5.20 22.98
N GLU A 220 0.33 -5.74 24.07
CA GLU A 220 0.20 -5.17 25.41
C GLU A 220 0.69 -3.72 25.46
N ARG A 221 1.85 -3.41 24.87
CA ARG A 221 2.36 -2.03 24.80
C ARG A 221 1.39 -1.08 24.09
N LYS A 222 0.69 -1.55 23.05
CA LYS A 222 -0.32 -0.75 22.33
C LYS A 222 -1.52 -0.39 23.22
N LEU A 223 -1.83 -1.17 24.27
CA LEU A 223 -2.88 -0.81 25.23
C LEU A 223 -2.56 0.44 26.07
N ARG A 224 -1.31 0.91 26.07
CA ARG A 224 -0.98 2.22 26.68
C ARG A 224 -1.78 3.36 26.07
N ALA A 225 -2.18 3.25 24.81
CA ALA A 225 -3.03 4.23 24.15
C ALA A 225 -4.43 4.39 24.80
N LEU A 226 -4.85 3.46 25.68
CA LEU A 226 -6.08 3.62 26.46
C LEU A 226 -6.05 4.84 27.38
N SER A 227 -4.87 5.30 27.83
CA SER A 227 -4.78 6.53 28.65
C SER A 227 -5.21 7.78 27.91
N ASP A 228 -5.11 7.76 26.58
CA ASP A 228 -5.38 8.90 25.70
C ASP A 228 -6.70 8.73 24.95
N LEU A 229 -7.41 7.62 25.19
CA LEU A 229 -8.76 7.39 24.71
C LEU A 229 -9.76 8.08 25.66
N GLU A 230 -10.39 9.14 25.17
CA GLU A 230 -11.40 9.88 25.91
C GLU A 230 -12.69 9.06 26.08
N ALA A 231 -13.35 9.23 27.23
CA ALA A 231 -14.58 8.52 27.53
C ALA A 231 -15.66 8.81 26.48
N GLY A 232 -16.26 7.76 25.92
CA GLY A 232 -17.31 7.86 24.91
C GLY A 232 -16.83 8.14 23.48
N VAL A 233 -15.53 8.32 23.25
CA VAL A 233 -14.97 8.50 21.91
C VAL A 233 -14.65 7.13 21.29
N SER A 234 -15.15 6.90 20.07
CA SER A 234 -14.78 5.72 19.26
C SER A 234 -13.44 5.94 18.59
N ILE A 235 -12.60 4.90 18.48
CA ILE A 235 -11.33 4.96 17.72
C ILE A 235 -11.57 5.31 16.25
N ARG A 236 -12.78 5.04 15.73
CA ARG A 236 -13.19 5.40 14.37
C ARG A 236 -13.19 6.90 14.16
N ASP A 237 -13.46 7.69 15.19
CA ASP A 237 -13.67 9.14 15.08
C ASP A 237 -12.39 9.94 15.36
N ILE A 238 -11.28 9.26 15.69
CA ILE A 238 -9.98 9.88 15.96
C ILE A 238 -9.23 10.09 14.64
N PRO A 239 -8.96 11.35 14.22
CA PRO A 239 -8.25 11.62 12.97
C PRO A 239 -6.74 11.37 13.10
N TYR A 240 -6.05 11.39 11.96
CA TYR A 240 -4.59 11.54 11.92
C TYR A 240 -4.15 12.83 12.63
N GLY A 241 -2.91 12.84 13.13
CA GLY A 241 -2.33 13.97 13.84
C GLY A 241 -1.94 13.61 15.27
N GLU A 242 -2.06 14.56 16.19
CA GLU A 242 -1.57 14.46 17.58
C GLU A 242 -2.11 13.22 18.32
N ARG A 243 -3.37 12.85 18.10
CA ARG A 243 -4.01 11.68 18.72
C ARG A 243 -4.06 10.45 17.81
N GLY A 244 -3.43 10.52 16.63
CA GLY A 244 -3.47 9.44 15.65
C GLY A 244 -2.96 8.12 16.21
N HIS A 245 -1.97 8.14 17.11
CA HIS A 245 -1.41 6.94 17.74
C HIS A 245 -2.45 6.08 18.47
N VAL A 246 -3.54 6.69 18.97
CA VAL A 246 -4.66 5.96 19.58
C VAL A 246 -5.38 5.11 18.54
N GLY A 247 -5.68 5.69 17.39
CA GLY A 247 -6.27 4.98 16.26
C GLY A 247 -5.38 3.87 15.73
N TYR A 248 -4.06 4.08 15.64
CA TYR A 248 -3.11 3.05 15.20
C TYR A 248 -3.07 1.89 16.20
N SER A 249 -2.87 2.21 17.48
CA SER A 249 -2.64 1.22 18.54
C SER A 249 -3.88 0.41 18.86
N LEU A 250 -5.02 1.09 19.07
CA LEU A 250 -6.28 0.42 19.37
C LEU A 250 -6.95 -0.12 18.10
N GLY A 251 -6.66 0.45 16.93
CA GLY A 251 -7.02 -0.14 15.64
C GLY A 251 -6.37 -1.50 15.41
N ALA A 252 -5.10 -1.66 15.78
CA ALA A 252 -4.44 -2.96 15.75
C ALA A 252 -5.14 -3.99 16.65
N TRP A 253 -5.55 -3.59 17.85
CA TRP A 253 -6.37 -4.43 18.72
C TRP A 253 -7.75 -4.73 18.15
N PHE A 254 -8.38 -3.76 17.49
CA PHE A 254 -9.66 -3.96 16.82
C PHE A 254 -9.54 -5.00 15.70
N VAL A 255 -8.48 -4.92 14.88
CA VAL A 255 -8.20 -5.90 13.83
C VAL A 255 -7.97 -7.29 14.42
N ALA A 256 -7.18 -7.41 15.49
CA ALA A 256 -6.99 -8.67 16.22
C ALA A 256 -8.33 -9.25 16.70
N TYR A 257 -9.20 -8.40 17.26
CA TYR A 257 -10.52 -8.75 17.76
C TYR A 257 -11.46 -9.24 16.64
N VAL A 258 -11.50 -8.55 15.50
CA VAL A 258 -12.31 -8.96 14.34
C VAL A 258 -11.80 -10.28 13.74
N ILE A 259 -10.47 -10.47 13.68
CA ILE A 259 -9.86 -11.73 13.24
C ILE A 259 -10.22 -12.87 14.21
N HIS A 260 -10.17 -12.63 15.52
CA HIS A 260 -10.55 -13.63 16.52
C HIS A 260 -12.03 -14.06 16.42
N LYS A 261 -12.92 -13.13 16.08
CA LYS A 261 -14.35 -13.42 15.87
C LYS A 261 -14.66 -14.09 14.53
N SER A 262 -13.74 -14.01 13.58
CA SER A 262 -13.85 -14.60 12.25
C SER A 262 -12.66 -15.53 12.02
N ASP A 263 -11.72 -15.13 11.16
CA ASP A 263 -10.43 -15.76 10.96
C ASP A 263 -9.52 -14.84 10.11
N GLU A 264 -8.22 -15.12 10.09
CA GLU A 264 -7.24 -14.33 9.32
C GLU A 264 -7.52 -14.35 7.82
N HIS A 265 -8.01 -15.47 7.27
CA HIS A 265 -8.35 -15.59 5.85
C HIS A 265 -9.57 -14.75 5.47
N THR A 266 -10.51 -14.58 6.39
CA THR A 266 -11.68 -13.72 6.23
C THR A 266 -11.25 -12.25 6.17
N TYR A 267 -10.35 -11.82 7.04
CA TYR A 267 -9.79 -10.47 7.03
C TYR A 267 -8.95 -10.18 5.77
N LEU A 268 -7.97 -11.04 5.47
CA LEU A 268 -7.05 -10.85 4.34
C LEU A 268 -7.78 -11.02 3.00
N VAL A 269 -8.43 -12.16 2.81
CA VAL A 269 -8.88 -12.56 1.47
C VAL A 269 -10.34 -12.21 1.24
N LYS A 270 -11.26 -12.65 2.11
CA LYS A 270 -12.69 -12.55 1.82
C LYS A 270 -13.17 -11.09 1.83
N PHE A 271 -12.79 -10.32 2.84
CA PHE A 271 -13.13 -8.89 2.94
C PHE A 271 -12.63 -8.10 1.72
N HIS A 272 -11.37 -8.27 1.31
CA HIS A 272 -10.83 -7.56 0.14
C HIS A 272 -11.43 -8.02 -1.20
N LYS A 273 -11.79 -9.30 -1.32
CA LYS A 273 -12.41 -9.85 -2.55
C LYS A 273 -13.72 -9.13 -2.92
N ASP A 274 -14.55 -8.80 -1.93
CA ASP A 274 -15.83 -8.13 -2.17
C ASP A 274 -15.78 -6.60 -1.97
N LEU A 275 -14.65 -6.04 -1.52
CA LEU A 275 -14.48 -4.62 -1.19
C LEU A 275 -14.84 -3.67 -2.35
N ASN A 276 -14.41 -3.99 -3.57
CA ASN A 276 -14.71 -3.16 -4.74
C ASN A 276 -16.21 -3.18 -5.09
N LYS A 277 -16.88 -4.33 -4.90
CA LYS A 277 -18.28 -4.52 -5.27
C LYS A 277 -19.24 -3.97 -4.23
N LEU A 278 -18.94 -4.19 -2.95
CA LEU A 278 -19.86 -3.91 -1.84
C LEU A 278 -19.51 -2.63 -1.09
N GLY A 279 -18.35 -2.04 -1.35
CA GLY A 279 -17.80 -0.98 -0.50
C GLY A 279 -17.31 -1.53 0.84
N PHE A 280 -16.83 -0.63 1.69
CA PHE A 280 -16.30 -1.00 3.01
C PHE A 280 -17.35 -1.70 3.86
N GLU A 281 -18.44 -1.00 4.21
CA GLU A 281 -19.47 -1.55 5.12
C GLU A 281 -20.16 -2.80 4.56
N GLY A 282 -20.46 -2.82 3.26
CA GLY A 282 -21.10 -3.99 2.65
C GLY A 282 -20.21 -5.23 2.66
N SER A 283 -18.89 -5.06 2.45
CA SER A 283 -17.94 -6.16 2.56
C SER A 283 -17.69 -6.54 4.03
N PHE A 284 -17.56 -5.55 4.91
CA PHE A 284 -17.36 -5.73 6.34
C PHE A 284 -18.49 -6.56 6.95
N LEU A 285 -19.74 -6.12 6.77
CA LEU A 285 -20.94 -6.83 7.26
C LEU A 285 -21.01 -8.26 6.74
N LYS A 286 -20.75 -8.46 5.44
CA LYS A 286 -20.82 -9.78 4.80
C LYS A 286 -19.84 -10.78 5.42
N HIS A 287 -18.64 -10.33 5.78
CA HIS A 287 -17.53 -11.22 6.15
C HIS A 287 -17.31 -11.31 7.66
N PHE A 288 -17.63 -10.27 8.42
CA PHE A 288 -17.48 -10.25 9.87
C PHE A 288 -18.80 -10.43 10.63
N GLY A 289 -19.94 -10.52 9.91
CA GLY A 289 -21.24 -10.90 10.44
C GLY A 289 -22.01 -9.78 11.16
N ALA A 290 -21.40 -8.62 11.35
CA ALA A 290 -22.01 -7.42 11.93
C ALA A 290 -21.42 -6.16 11.27
N SER A 291 -22.10 -5.01 11.41
CA SER A 291 -21.58 -3.75 10.87
C SER A 291 -20.29 -3.32 11.59
N SER A 292 -19.50 -2.43 10.98
CA SER A 292 -18.31 -1.92 11.65
C SER A 292 -18.68 -1.17 12.93
N ASP A 293 -19.79 -0.43 12.92
CA ASP A 293 -20.36 0.27 14.08
C ASP A 293 -20.70 -0.68 15.23
N ASP A 294 -21.36 -1.80 14.94
CA ASP A 294 -21.74 -2.78 15.96
C ASP A 294 -20.50 -3.43 16.59
N LEU A 295 -19.52 -3.83 15.77
CA LEU A 295 -18.29 -4.43 16.29
C LEU A 295 -17.41 -3.42 17.03
N LEU A 296 -17.33 -2.17 16.56
CA LEU A 296 -16.64 -1.10 17.27
C LEU A 296 -17.31 -0.84 18.62
N LYS A 297 -18.64 -0.83 18.67
CA LYS A 297 -19.38 -0.70 19.92
C LYS A 297 -19.06 -1.84 20.88
N GLU A 298 -19.17 -3.10 20.44
CA GLU A 298 -18.81 -4.27 21.27
C GLU A 298 -17.34 -4.21 21.73
N PHE A 299 -16.44 -3.79 20.84
CA PHE A 299 -15.02 -3.62 21.16
C PHE A 299 -14.81 -2.59 22.29
N HIS A 300 -15.42 -1.41 22.18
CA HIS A 300 -15.28 -0.35 23.18
C HIS A 300 -16.01 -0.65 24.48
N GLU A 301 -17.23 -1.18 24.41
CA GLU A 301 -18.10 -1.36 25.56
C GLU A 301 -17.81 -2.64 26.34
N GLU A 302 -17.25 -3.66 25.69
CA GLU A 302 -16.98 -4.97 26.29
C GLU A 302 -15.50 -5.36 26.24
N PHE A 303 -14.90 -5.42 25.04
CA PHE A 303 -13.55 -5.97 24.89
C PHE A 303 -12.50 -5.12 25.62
N LEU A 304 -12.48 -3.81 25.42
CA LEU A 304 -11.52 -2.89 26.05
C LEU A 304 -11.65 -2.79 27.58
N LYS A 305 -12.71 -3.38 28.17
CA LYS A 305 -12.92 -3.43 29.63
C LYS A 305 -12.45 -4.75 30.26
N ARG A 306 -11.99 -5.70 29.47
CA ARG A 306 -11.49 -7.00 29.95
C ARG A 306 -10.17 -6.86 30.69
N SER A 307 -9.81 -7.89 31.47
CA SER A 307 -8.47 -7.97 32.06
C SER A 307 -7.42 -8.16 30.95
N LEU A 308 -6.19 -7.68 31.16
CA LEU A 308 -5.09 -7.90 30.21
C LEU A 308 -4.92 -9.38 29.82
N PRO A 309 -4.91 -10.36 30.76
CA PRO A 309 -4.87 -11.77 30.40
C PRO A 309 -6.02 -12.21 29.48
N ASP A 310 -7.23 -11.68 29.66
CA ASP A 310 -8.36 -12.02 28.81
C ASP A 310 -8.29 -11.35 27.43
N MET A 311 -7.71 -10.15 27.34
CA MET A 311 -7.41 -9.54 26.05
C MET A 311 -6.35 -10.34 25.30
N LEU A 312 -5.25 -10.75 25.95
CA LEU A 312 -4.16 -11.48 25.29
C LEU A 312 -4.61 -12.86 24.76
N LYS A 313 -5.63 -13.49 25.33
CA LYS A 313 -6.18 -14.79 24.87
C LYS A 313 -6.70 -14.78 23.42
N ILE A 314 -7.01 -13.61 22.85
CA ILE A 314 -7.49 -13.54 21.46
C ILE A 314 -6.37 -13.65 20.44
N LEU A 315 -5.13 -13.39 20.86
CA LEU A 315 -3.95 -13.44 20.01
C LEU A 315 -3.57 -14.90 19.75
N PRO A 316 -3.08 -15.22 18.53
CA PRO A 316 -2.55 -16.55 18.27
C PRO A 316 -1.31 -16.81 19.16
N PRO A 317 -1.02 -18.09 19.47
CA PRO A 317 0.23 -18.42 20.15
C PRO A 317 1.41 -17.91 19.30
N GLY A 318 2.33 -17.23 19.98
CA GLY A 318 3.59 -16.74 19.41
C GLY A 318 4.76 -17.63 19.77
#